data_AF-A0A7S3XFY3-F1
#
_entry.id   AF-A0A7S3XFY3-F1
#
_cell.length_a   1.000
_cell.length_b   1.000
_cell.length_c   1.000
_cell.angle_alpha   90.00
_cell.angle_beta   90.00
_cell.angle_gamma   90.00
#
_symmetry.space_group_name_H-M   'P 1'
#
loop_
_entity.id
_entity.type
_entity.pdbx_description
1 polymer ?
#
loop_
_entity_poly.entity_id
_entity_poly.type
_entity_poly.pdbx_seq_one_letter_code
_entity_poly.pdbx_strand_id
1 'polypeptide(L)'
;VCDLVNGLRRQDTVIPLICSGDRVLAPFTNDFVRCMERMFDDPSPEDCGGYDGLLERVRDEAIPVHMVHVITPDPQYMKTQVVDRLKAFAKSNGCAAAQSLSFLCDIIPQTANKGYGIRVLKERLGYNTVACIGDAMNDR
;
A
#
# COMPACT_ATOMS: atom_id res chain seq x y z
N VAL A 1 -10.45 2.99 -2.72
CA VAL A 1 -9.23 3.61 -3.30
C VAL A 1 -9.49 5.05 -3.71
N CYS A 2 -10.51 5.33 -4.54
CA CYS A 2 -10.81 6.69 -5.00
C CYS A 2 -10.98 7.71 -3.87
N ASP A 3 -11.76 7.38 -2.84
CA ASP A 3 -11.97 8.28 -1.69
C ASP A 3 -10.70 8.59 -0.91
N LEU A 4 -9.81 7.60 -0.76
CA LEU A 4 -8.51 7.76 -0.09
C LEU A 4 -7.63 8.74 -0.87
N VAL A 5 -7.44 8.47 -2.16
CA VAL A 5 -6.57 9.24 -3.04
C VAL A 5 -7.08 10.67 -3.17
N ASN A 6 -8.40 10.88 -3.27
CA ASN A 6 -9.02 12.20 -3.25
C ASN A 6 -8.78 12.95 -1.94
N GLY A 7 -8.84 12.25 -0.80
CA GLY A 7 -8.53 12.82 0.52
C GLY A 7 -7.06 13.21 0.71
N LEU A 8 -6.15 12.57 -0.04
CA LEU A 8 -4.70 12.81 0.01
C LEU A 8 -4.22 13.82 -1.04
N ARG A 9 -4.97 14.06 -2.13
CA ARG A 9 -4.61 14.94 -3.24
C ARG A 9 -4.21 16.37 -2.84
N ARG A 10 -4.63 16.84 -1.66
CA ARG A 10 -4.33 18.19 -1.14
C ARG A 10 -3.13 18.22 -0.18
N GLN A 11 -2.38 17.11 -0.08
CA GLN A 11 -1.25 17.00 0.82
C GLN A 11 0.01 16.81 -0.02
N ASP A 12 0.73 17.91 -0.26
CA ASP A 12 1.92 17.95 -1.14
C ASP A 12 3.04 17.00 -0.68
N THR A 13 3.01 16.59 0.58
CA THR A 13 3.99 15.71 1.19
C THR A 13 3.54 14.25 1.26
N VAL A 14 2.32 13.88 0.83
CA VAL A 14 1.81 12.50 0.98
C VAL A 14 1.49 11.87 -0.37
N ILE A 15 2.19 10.79 -0.66
CA ILE A 15 2.15 10.10 -1.95
C ILE A 15 1.51 8.73 -1.73
N PRO A 16 0.31 8.48 -2.27
CA PRO A 16 -0.26 7.14 -2.33
C PRO A 16 0.37 6.35 -3.48
N LEU A 17 0.84 5.14 -3.19
CA LEU A 17 1.21 4.14 -4.19
C LEU A 17 0.17 3.00 -4.15
N ILE A 18 -0.38 2.65 -5.31
CA ILE A 18 -1.36 1.58 -5.44
C ILE A 18 -0.64 0.30 -5.86
N CYS A 19 -0.74 -0.74 -5.05
CA CYS A 19 -0.06 -2.01 -5.29
C CYS A 19 -1.05 -3.03 -5.87
N SER A 20 -0.66 -3.69 -6.96
CA SER A 20 -1.43 -4.69 -7.68
C SER A 20 -0.53 -5.81 -8.23
N GLY A 21 -0.35 -6.88 -7.46
CA GLY A 21 0.65 -7.91 -7.77
C GLY A 21 2.03 -7.28 -7.92
N ASP A 22 2.64 -7.45 -9.09
CA ASP A 22 3.97 -6.92 -9.42
C ASP A 22 3.95 -5.45 -9.90
N ARG A 23 2.76 -4.84 -10.01
CA ARG A 23 2.60 -3.45 -10.42
C ARG A 23 2.48 -2.53 -9.20
N VAL A 24 3.20 -1.42 -9.25
CA VAL A 24 3.03 -0.30 -8.33
C VAL A 24 2.66 0.90 -9.17
N LEU A 25 1.58 1.61 -8.83
CA LEU A 25 1.15 2.81 -9.54
C LEU A 25 1.31 4.03 -8.64
N ALA A 26 1.91 5.09 -9.17
CA ALA A 26 2.08 6.36 -8.48
C ALA A 26 1.36 7.48 -9.23
N PRO A 27 0.87 8.53 -8.53
CA PRO A 27 0.32 9.69 -9.19
C PRO A 27 1.40 10.40 -10.03
N PHE A 28 2.65 10.42 -9.57
CA PHE A 28 3.76 11.03 -10.29
C PHE A 28 5.08 10.40 -9.84
N THR A 29 6.08 10.51 -10.68
CA THR A 29 7.47 10.21 -10.34
C THR A 29 7.97 11.12 -9.20
N ASN A 30 8.57 10.53 -8.17
CA ASN A 30 9.14 11.26 -7.04
C ASN A 30 10.51 10.69 -6.62
N ASP A 31 11.50 11.54 -6.38
CA ASP A 31 12.87 11.12 -6.06
C ASP A 31 12.99 10.36 -4.73
N PHE A 32 12.16 10.69 -3.74
CA PHE A 32 12.11 9.95 -2.47
C PHE A 32 11.59 8.54 -2.71
N VAL A 33 10.51 8.39 -3.49
CA VAL A 33 9.95 7.09 -3.86
C VAL A 33 10.98 6.26 -4.66
N ARG A 34 11.68 6.87 -5.63
CA ARG A 34 12.77 6.23 -6.37
C ARG A 34 13.98 5.85 -5.51
N CYS A 35 14.24 6.59 -4.44
CA CYS A 35 15.29 6.25 -3.48
C CYS A 35 14.89 5.00 -2.69
N MET A 36 13.64 4.98 -2.22
CA MET A 36 13.04 3.84 -1.52
C MET A 36 13.07 2.57 -2.38
N GLU A 37 12.59 2.63 -3.62
CA GLU A 37 12.64 1.50 -4.57
C GLU A 37 14.04 0.87 -4.64
N ARG A 38 15.07 1.70 -4.82
CA ARG A 38 16.47 1.25 -4.93
C ARG A 38 17.00 0.68 -3.63
N MET A 39 16.53 1.17 -2.49
CA MET A 39 16.97 0.68 -1.17
C MET A 39 16.35 -0.68 -0.82
N PHE A 40 15.12 -0.93 -1.25
CA PHE A 40 14.36 -2.13 -0.86
C PHE A 40 14.19 -3.15 -2.00
N ASP A 41 14.74 -2.86 -3.19
CA ASP A 41 14.61 -3.68 -4.40
C ASP A 41 13.15 -3.89 -4.82
N ASP A 42 12.32 -2.87 -4.61
CA ASP A 42 10.90 -2.87 -4.95
C ASP A 42 10.67 -2.55 -6.45
N PRO A 43 9.56 -3.01 -7.06
CA PRO A 43 9.20 -2.64 -8.42
C PRO A 43 9.07 -1.12 -8.59
N SER A 44 9.62 -0.59 -9.69
CA SER A 44 9.48 0.83 -10.00
C SER A 44 8.02 1.21 -10.28
N PRO A 45 7.46 2.23 -9.59
CA PRO A 45 6.12 2.71 -9.81
C PRO A 45 5.90 3.28 -11.20
N GLU A 46 4.76 2.92 -11.77
CA GLU A 46 4.25 3.48 -13.00
C GLU A 46 3.72 4.90 -12.75
N ASP A 47 4.29 5.88 -13.46
CA ASP A 47 3.81 7.26 -13.44
C ASP A 47 2.45 7.35 -14.15
N CYS A 48 1.45 7.85 -13.43
CA CYS A 48 0.10 8.01 -13.95
C CYS A 48 -0.24 9.45 -14.37
N GLY A 49 0.73 10.38 -14.38
CA GLY A 49 0.52 11.75 -14.87
C GLY A 49 -0.36 12.64 -13.99
N GLY A 50 -0.54 12.26 -12.73
CA GLY A 50 -1.27 12.98 -11.69
C GLY A 50 -2.20 12.08 -10.87
N TYR A 51 -2.82 12.65 -9.83
CA TYR A 51 -3.85 11.96 -9.04
C TYR A 51 -5.06 11.55 -9.89
N ASP A 52 -5.48 12.39 -10.84
CA ASP A 52 -6.61 12.07 -11.72
C ASP A 52 -6.26 10.91 -12.65
N GLY A 53 -5.09 10.93 -13.28
CA GLY A 53 -4.64 9.84 -14.14
C GLY A 53 -4.43 8.52 -13.39
N LEU A 54 -3.99 8.56 -12.13
CA LEU A 54 -3.94 7.38 -11.26
C LEU A 54 -5.34 6.78 -11.04
N LEU A 55 -6.32 7.63 -10.73
CA LEU A 55 -7.70 7.20 -10.49
C LEU A 55 -8.37 6.67 -11.75
N GLU A 56 -8.17 7.34 -12.87
CA GLU A 56 -8.64 6.91 -14.19
C GLU A 56 -8.05 5.55 -14.54
N ARG A 57 -6.72 5.40 -14.42
CA ARG A 57 -6.05 4.13 -14.72
C ARG A 57 -6.55 2.98 -13.85
N VAL A 58 -6.65 3.17 -12.53
CA VAL A 58 -7.16 2.12 -11.62
C VAL A 58 -8.59 1.72 -11.99
N ARG A 59 -9.44 2.67 -12.35
CA ARG A 59 -10.84 2.43 -12.71
C ARG A 59 -10.97 1.77 -14.08
N ASP A 60 -10.33 2.33 -15.09
CA ASP A 60 -10.54 2.00 -16.50
C ASP A 60 -9.85 0.67 -16.86
N GLU A 61 -8.69 0.35 -16.24
CA GLU A 61 -8.03 -0.95 -16.37
C GLU A 61 -8.57 -2.00 -15.37
N ALA A 62 -9.53 -1.64 -14.51
CA ALA A 62 -10.07 -2.51 -13.46
C ALA A 62 -8.98 -3.17 -12.58
N ILE A 63 -7.99 -2.38 -12.18
CA ILE A 63 -6.79 -2.88 -11.48
C ILE A 63 -7.16 -3.43 -10.10
N PRO A 64 -6.84 -4.71 -9.79
CA PRO A 64 -7.10 -5.27 -8.48
C PRO A 64 -6.11 -4.70 -7.45
N VAL A 65 -6.60 -3.91 -6.51
CA VAL A 65 -5.77 -3.30 -5.46
C VAL A 65 -5.73 -4.19 -4.22
N HIS A 66 -4.53 -4.65 -3.85
CA HIS A 66 -4.34 -5.49 -2.66
C HIS A 66 -3.73 -4.72 -1.48
N MET A 67 -3.09 -3.59 -1.76
CA MET A 67 -2.46 -2.73 -0.76
C MET A 67 -2.34 -1.31 -1.32
N VAL A 68 -2.38 -0.32 -0.42
CA VAL A 68 -2.01 1.06 -0.72
C VAL A 68 -0.89 1.47 0.23
N HIS A 69 0.29 1.78 -0.31
CA HIS A 69 1.33 2.44 0.46
C HIS A 69 1.03 3.94 0.53
N VAL A 70 1.06 4.51 1.71
CA VAL A 70 1.00 5.97 1.89
C VAL A 70 2.35 6.41 2.41
N ILE A 71 3.07 7.19 1.61
CA ILE A 71 4.47 7.54 1.86
C ILE A 71 4.61 9.05 2.00
N THR A 72 5.52 9.51 2.86
CA THR A 72 5.89 10.93 2.95
C THR A 72 7.38 11.09 3.24
N PRO A 73 8.06 12.11 2.68
CA PRO A 73 9.44 12.43 3.08
C PRO A 73 9.53 13.05 4.49
N ASP A 74 8.41 13.35 5.16
CA ASP A 74 8.38 13.88 6.52
C ASP A 74 7.80 12.85 7.53
N PRO A 75 8.66 12.04 8.20
CA PRO A 75 8.21 11.04 9.16
C PRO A 75 7.41 11.59 10.34
N GLN A 76 7.69 12.84 10.74
CA GLN A 76 6.99 13.46 11.86
C GLN A 76 5.57 13.87 11.44
N TYR A 77 5.41 14.35 10.21
CA TYR A 77 4.10 14.60 9.62
C TYR A 77 3.27 13.31 9.50
N MET A 78 3.88 12.21 9.03
CA MET A 78 3.24 10.90 8.98
C MET A 78 2.62 10.55 10.34
N LYS A 79 3.48 10.54 11.38
CA LYS A 79 3.11 10.11 12.73
C LYS A 79 2.04 10.98 13.37
N THR A 80 2.10 12.31 13.17
CA THR A 80 1.26 13.25 13.92
C THR A 80 -0.04 13.62 13.22
N GLN A 81 -0.09 13.60 11.88
CA GLN A 81 -1.22 14.13 11.13
C GLN A 81 -1.87 13.13 10.17
N VAL A 82 -1.15 12.08 9.76
CA VAL A 82 -1.60 11.20 8.68
C VAL A 82 -2.09 9.85 9.22
N VAL A 83 -1.28 9.17 10.06
CA VAL A 83 -1.55 7.78 10.49
C VAL A 83 -2.93 7.59 11.11
N ASP A 84 -3.35 8.46 12.03
CA ASP A 84 -4.66 8.28 12.69
C ASP A 84 -5.83 8.49 11.73
N ARG A 85 -5.68 9.39 10.74
CA ARG A 85 -6.65 9.57 9.67
C ARG A 85 -6.71 8.34 8.76
N LEU A 86 -5.56 7.76 8.41
CA LEU A 86 -5.49 6.53 7.62
C LEU A 86 -6.11 5.35 8.37
N LYS A 87 -5.86 5.23 9.69
CA LYS A 87 -6.48 4.20 10.53
C LYS A 87 -8.00 4.34 10.59
N ALA A 88 -8.50 5.57 10.79
CA ALA A 88 -9.94 5.84 10.77
C ALA A 88 -10.56 5.50 9.41
N PHE A 89 -9.93 5.94 8.32
CA PHE A 89 -10.36 5.64 6.96
C PHE A 89 -10.35 4.14 6.66
N ALA A 90 -9.28 3.43 7.00
CA ALA A 90 -9.17 2.00 6.76
C ALA A 90 -10.27 1.25 7.52
N LYS A 91 -10.47 1.58 8.80
CA LYS A 91 -11.51 0.96 9.64
C LYS A 91 -12.91 1.17 9.06
N SER A 92 -13.25 2.36 8.57
CA SER A 92 -14.57 2.63 7.97
C SER A 92 -14.81 1.90 6.65
N ASN A 93 -13.76 1.35 6.03
CA ASN A 93 -13.80 0.66 4.74
C ASN A 93 -13.51 -0.85 4.87
N GLY A 94 -13.50 -1.42 6.08
CA GLY A 94 -13.19 -2.85 6.28
C GLY A 94 -11.74 -3.22 5.99
N CYS A 95 -10.83 -2.25 6.10
CA CYS A 95 -9.40 -2.38 5.94
C CYS A 95 -8.67 -2.18 7.28
N ALA A 96 -7.39 -2.52 7.31
CA ALA A 96 -6.47 -2.17 8.38
C ALA A 96 -5.43 -1.18 7.84
N ALA A 97 -5.00 -0.24 8.69
CA ALA A 97 -3.83 0.59 8.42
C ALA A 97 -2.73 0.23 9.41
N ALA A 98 -1.54 -0.07 8.91
CA ALA A 98 -0.37 -0.42 9.70
C ALA A 98 0.80 0.48 9.31
N GLN A 99 1.48 1.06 10.30
CA GLN A 99 2.71 1.82 10.05
C GLN A 99 3.89 0.87 10.25
N SER A 100 4.53 0.47 9.16
CA SER A 100 5.71 -0.41 9.16
C SER A 100 7.01 0.39 9.29
N LEU A 101 7.08 1.59 8.70
CA LEU A 101 8.22 2.51 8.80
C LEU A 101 7.76 3.92 9.20
N SER A 102 8.66 4.74 9.74
CA SER A 102 8.31 6.08 10.23
C SER A 102 7.72 7.00 9.15
N PHE A 103 8.07 6.78 7.88
CA PHE A 103 7.63 7.54 6.72
C PHE A 103 6.57 6.83 5.85
N LEU A 104 6.15 5.60 6.22
CA LEU A 104 5.29 4.75 5.39
C LEU A 104 4.20 4.06 6.21
N CYS A 105 2.98 4.15 5.71
CA CYS A 105 1.82 3.50 6.30
C CYS A 105 1.06 2.73 5.21
N ASP A 106 0.80 1.46 5.48
CA ASP A 106 0.15 0.53 4.59
C ASP A 106 -1.34 0.45 4.92
N ILE A 107 -2.18 0.51 3.89
CA ILE A 107 -3.60 0.16 3.99
C ILE A 107 -3.80 -1.17 3.26
N ILE A 108 -4.23 -2.18 4.01
CA ILE A 108 -4.46 -3.55 3.53
C ILE A 108 -5.86 -4.00 3.90
N PRO A 109 -6.45 -5.00 3.21
CA PRO A 109 -7.69 -5.62 3.65
C PRO A 109 -7.58 -6.11 5.10
N GLN A 110 -8.63 -5.95 5.91
CA GLN A 110 -8.56 -6.29 7.35
C GLN A 110 -8.26 -7.77 7.62
N THR A 111 -8.53 -8.63 6.64
CA THR A 111 -8.24 -10.07 6.69
C THR A 111 -6.86 -10.43 6.16
N ALA A 112 -6.13 -9.49 5.54
CA ALA A 112 -4.79 -9.71 5.02
C ALA A 112 -3.79 -9.80 6.18
N ASN A 113 -3.51 -11.03 6.60
CA ASN A 113 -2.42 -11.39 7.48
C ASN A 113 -1.58 -12.48 6.80
N LYS A 114 -0.38 -12.79 7.32
CA LYS A 114 0.45 -13.87 6.74
C LYS A 114 -0.32 -15.19 6.65
N GLY A 115 -1.16 -15.50 7.65
CA GLY A 115 -2.06 -16.65 7.67
C GLY A 115 -3.07 -16.68 6.52
N TYR A 116 -3.53 -15.53 6.02
CA TYR A 116 -4.42 -15.42 4.87
C TYR A 116 -3.73 -15.86 3.59
N GLY A 117 -2.48 -15.43 3.37
CA GLY A 117 -1.68 -15.87 2.22
C GLY A 117 -1.48 -17.38 2.23
N ILE A 118 -1.14 -17.95 3.40
CA ILE A 118 -1.02 -19.40 3.59
C ILE A 118 -2.34 -20.12 3.29
N ARG A 119 -3.46 -19.58 3.78
CA ARG A 119 -4.78 -20.16 3.56
C ARG A 119 -5.15 -20.15 2.08
N VAL A 120 -4.90 -19.05 1.36
CA VAL A 120 -5.13 -18.98 -0.09
C VAL A 120 -4.29 -20.01 -0.84
N LEU A 121 -3.01 -20.17 -0.48
CA LEU A 121 -2.14 -21.19 -1.07
C LEU A 121 -2.69 -22.61 -0.86
N LYS A 122 -3.16 -22.92 0.34
CA LYS A 122 -3.72 -24.25 0.66
C LYS A 122 -5.08 -24.50 0.02
N GLU A 123 -6.03 -23.59 0.23
CA GLU A 123 -7.45 -23.81 -0.11
C GLU A 123 -7.78 -23.52 -1.57
N ARG A 124 -7.13 -22.52 -2.18
CA ARG A 124 -7.45 -22.10 -3.56
C ARG A 124 -6.47 -22.66 -4.58
N LEU A 125 -5.21 -22.80 -4.20
CA LEU A 125 -4.15 -23.23 -5.11
C LEU A 125 -3.71 -24.68 -4.87
N GLY A 126 -4.28 -25.36 -3.87
CA GLY A 126 -4.09 -26.81 -3.66
C GLY A 126 -2.73 -27.21 -3.11
N TYR A 127 -1.96 -26.28 -2.53
CA TYR A 127 -0.67 -26.61 -1.93
C TYR A 127 -0.87 -27.38 -0.61
N ASN A 128 -0.43 -28.64 -0.57
CA ASN A 128 -0.55 -29.50 0.62
C ASN A 128 0.42 -29.11 1.74
N THR A 129 1.54 -28.46 1.41
CA THR A 129 2.56 -28.05 2.37
C THR A 129 3.12 -26.69 1.95
N VAL A 130 3.17 -25.75 2.89
CA VAL A 130 3.66 -24.38 2.67
C VAL A 130 4.70 -24.11 3.75
N ALA A 131 5.95 -23.90 3.34
CA ALA A 131 7.01 -23.43 4.23
C ALA A 131 7.03 -21.90 4.16
N CYS A 132 6.92 -21.24 5.32
CA CYS A 132 7.02 -19.80 5.42
C CYS A 132 8.39 -19.47 5.99
N ILE A 133 9.20 -18.71 5.25
CA ILE A 133 10.48 -18.18 5.73
C ILE A 133 10.27 -16.69 5.93
N GLY A 134 10.35 -16.24 7.18
CA GLY A 134 10.15 -14.86 7.57
C GLY A 134 11.10 -14.47 8.70
N ASP A 135 11.34 -13.18 8.85
CA ASP A 135 12.32 -12.57 9.75
C ASP A 135 11.70 -11.95 11.02
N ALA A 136 10.36 -11.88 11.11
CA ALA A 136 9.66 -11.15 12.17
C ALA A 136 8.95 -12.06 13.19
N MET A 137 9.18 -11.81 14.49
CA MET A 137 8.55 -12.48 15.66
C MET A 137 7.01 -12.29 15.80
N ASN A 138 6.32 -11.83 14.76
CA ASN A 138 4.89 -11.55 14.76
C ASN A 138 4.07 -12.62 14.01
N ASP A 139 4.66 -13.80 13.80
CA ASP A 139 4.03 -14.97 13.20
C ASP A 139 3.13 -15.69 14.21
N ARG A 140 2.05 -15.04 14.64
CA ARG A 140 0.98 -15.67 15.42
C ARG A 140 -0.25 -15.95 14.57
#